data_AF-A0A136N2Q5-F1
#
_entry.id   AF-A0A136N2Q5-F1
#
_cell.length_a   1.000
_cell.length_b   1.000
_cell.length_c   1.000
_cell.angle_alpha   90.00
_cell.angle_beta   90.00
_cell.angle_gamma   90.00
#
_symmetry.space_group_name_H-M   'P 1'
#
loop_
_entity.id
_entity.type
_entity.pdbx_description
1 polymer ?
#
loop_
_entity_poly.entity_id
_entity_poly.type
_entity_poly.pdbx_seq_one_letter_code
_entity_poly.pdbx_strand_id
1 'polypeptide(L)'
;MIKKAISSKPTSELSGSWAICTPEVAGDFSAVAYFFAKHLRETLNVPVGLIMTYWGGTPAEAWTEASFLQSDPDFEPLLRRWNENLGKVQANLDEFEKSFKVWKNESIKAENEGRPVGDPPKMPEDPRRSLIVQPVSTMP
;
A
#
# COMPACT_ATOMS: atom_id res chain seq x y z
N MET A 1 -12.29 12.36 5.47
CA MET A 1 -11.51 11.26 4.87
C MET A 1 -10.11 11.22 5.46
N ILE A 2 -9.56 10.04 5.73
CA ILE A 2 -8.17 9.85 6.20
C ILE A 2 -7.23 9.80 5.01
N LYS A 3 -6.11 10.53 5.07
CA LYS A 3 -5.02 10.43 4.11
C LYS A 3 -4.19 9.19 4.42
N LYS A 4 -4.01 8.34 3.41
CA LYS A 4 -3.15 7.17 3.49
C LYS A 4 -1.70 7.61 3.66
N ALA A 5 -1.05 7.12 4.71
CA ALA A 5 0.36 7.36 4.99
C ALA A 5 1.04 6.05 5.37
N ILE A 6 2.30 5.90 4.97
CA ILE A 6 3.16 4.76 5.32
C ILE A 6 4.17 5.25 6.33
N SER A 7 4.39 4.46 7.38
CA SER A 7 5.46 4.72 8.35
C SER A 7 6.18 3.42 8.69
N SER A 8 7.48 3.51 8.93
CA SER A 8 8.30 2.41 9.46
C SER A 8 8.16 2.24 10.97
N LYS A 9 7.51 3.19 11.65
CA LYS A 9 7.28 3.18 13.10
C LYS A 9 5.82 3.51 13.41
N PRO A 10 5.26 2.98 14.51
CA PRO A 10 3.96 3.41 15.00
C PRO A 10 3.90 4.94 15.12
N THR A 11 2.81 5.53 14.64
CA THR A 11 2.60 6.99 14.67
C THR A 11 1.33 7.26 15.46
N SER A 12 1.36 8.25 16.36
CA SER A 12 0.19 8.65 17.17
C SER A 12 -0.77 9.56 16.39
N GLU A 13 -0.27 10.21 15.35
CA GLU A 13 -1.00 11.21 14.57
C GLU A 13 -1.44 10.66 13.21
N LEU A 14 -2.63 11.05 12.78
CA LEU A 14 -3.12 10.81 11.42
C LEU A 14 -3.73 12.09 10.83
N SER A 15 -3.59 12.27 9.52
CA SER A 15 -4.21 13.39 8.83
C SER A 15 -5.55 12.98 8.24
N GLY A 16 -6.63 13.67 8.63
CA GLY A 16 -7.95 13.44 8.06
C GLY A 16 -8.95 14.52 8.46
N SER A 17 -10.12 14.47 7.83
CA SER A 17 -11.25 15.37 8.12
C SER A 17 -12.54 14.59 8.29
N TRP A 18 -13.53 15.17 8.97
CA TRP A 18 -14.90 14.68 8.90
C TRP A 18 -15.56 15.16 7.61
N ALA A 19 -16.43 14.34 7.03
CA ALA A 19 -17.23 14.70 5.88
C ALA A 19 -18.67 14.21 6.12
N ILE A 20 -19.64 14.99 5.65
CA ILE A 20 -21.04 14.56 5.65
C ILE A 20 -21.18 13.42 4.65
N CYS A 21 -21.93 12.38 5.03
CA CYS A 21 -22.19 11.25 4.16
C CYS A 21 -23.18 11.66 3.06
N THR A 22 -22.67 12.07 1.91
CA THR A 22 -23.46 12.33 0.69
C THR A 22 -23.20 11.22 -0.34
N PRO A 23 -24.07 11.03 -1.36
CA PRO A 23 -23.84 10.05 -2.42
C PRO A 23 -22.47 10.19 -3.10
N GLU A 24 -21.96 11.41 -3.24
CA GLU A 24 -20.67 11.71 -3.86
C GLU A 24 -19.48 11.22 -3.01
N VAL A 25 -19.59 11.29 -1.69
CA VAL A 25 -18.52 10.86 -0.76
C VAL A 25 -18.65 9.38 -0.42
N ALA A 26 -19.87 8.85 -0.35
CA ALA A 26 -20.13 7.48 0.06
C ALA A 26 -19.56 6.44 -0.92
N GLY A 27 -19.40 6.79 -2.20
CA GLY A 27 -18.82 5.91 -3.22
C GLY A 27 -17.35 5.53 -2.95
N ASP A 28 -16.60 6.40 -2.26
CA ASP A 28 -15.20 6.15 -1.89
C ASP A 28 -15.05 5.33 -0.60
N PHE A 29 -16.18 4.88 -0.02
CA PHE A 29 -16.22 4.18 1.25
C PHE A 29 -16.63 2.72 1.09
N SER A 30 -16.34 1.90 2.11
CA SER A 30 -16.81 0.51 2.13
C SER A 30 -18.33 0.44 2.17
N ALA A 31 -18.93 -0.21 1.16
CA ALA A 31 -20.37 -0.47 1.10
C ALA A 31 -20.87 -1.22 2.35
N VAL A 32 -20.10 -2.21 2.82
CA VAL A 32 -20.43 -2.99 4.03
C VAL A 32 -20.47 -2.08 5.27
N ALA A 33 -19.45 -1.25 5.45
CA ALA A 33 -19.38 -0.32 6.58
C ALA A 33 -20.51 0.72 6.54
N TYR A 34 -20.84 1.21 5.34
CA TYR A 34 -21.95 2.16 5.13
C TYR A 34 -23.30 1.58 5.58
N PHE A 35 -23.67 0.39 5.09
CA PHE A 35 -24.95 -0.22 5.44
C PHE A 35 -25.01 -0.61 6.92
N PHE A 36 -23.89 -1.05 7.49
CA PHE A 36 -23.78 -1.30 8.93
C PHE A 36 -24.05 -0.03 9.76
N ALA A 37 -23.39 1.09 9.44
CA ALA A 37 -23.60 2.35 10.14
C ALA A 37 -25.01 2.91 9.94
N LYS A 38 -25.59 2.76 8.75
CA LYS A 38 -26.97 3.15 8.47
C LYS A 38 -27.93 2.40 9.41
N HIS A 39 -27.79 1.08 9.50
CA HIS A 39 -28.59 0.24 10.39
C HIS A 39 -28.39 0.61 11.87
N LEU A 40 -27.14 0.85 12.28
CA LEU A 40 -26.82 1.25 13.64
C LEU A 40 -27.45 2.60 14.01
N ARG A 41 -27.37 3.59 13.12
CA ARG A 41 -27.98 4.91 13.30
C ARG A 41 -29.49 4.83 13.42
N GLU A 42 -30.14 4.02 12.58
CA GLU A 42 -31.61 3.82 12.61
C GLU A 42 -32.07 3.11 13.89
N THR A 43 -31.25 2.21 14.43
CA THR A 43 -31.57 1.43 15.63
C THR A 43 -31.33 2.21 16.92
N LEU A 44 -30.19 2.91 17.01
CA LEU A 44 -29.77 3.62 18.22
C LEU A 44 -30.26 5.07 18.28
N ASN A 45 -30.69 5.63 17.14
CA ASN A 45 -31.12 7.02 16.99
C ASN A 45 -30.09 8.06 17.49
N VAL A 46 -28.80 7.76 17.31
CA VAL A 46 -27.67 8.66 17.62
C VAL A 46 -26.80 8.88 16.38
N PRO A 47 -26.06 10.01 16.28
CA PRO A 47 -25.10 10.21 15.21
C PRO A 47 -24.03 9.12 15.20
N VAL A 48 -23.78 8.52 14.03
CA VAL A 48 -22.74 7.49 13.81
C VAL A 48 -21.68 8.05 12.87
N GLY A 49 -20.43 8.04 13.33
CA GLY A 49 -19.26 8.36 12.52
C GLY A 49 -18.55 7.10 12.04
N LEU A 50 -18.08 7.11 10.79
CA LEU A 50 -17.29 6.02 10.23
C LEU A 50 -15.84 6.44 10.01
N ILE A 51 -14.91 5.58 10.42
CA ILE A 51 -13.47 5.78 10.24
C ILE A 51 -12.94 4.65 9.35
N MET A 52 -12.22 5.02 8.28
CA MET A 52 -11.65 4.08 7.33
C MET A 52 -10.12 4.14 7.38
N THR A 53 -9.52 3.06 7.86
CA THR A 53 -8.05 2.91 7.99
C THR A 53 -7.51 1.69 7.26
N TYR A 54 -8.33 1.00 6.45
CA TYR A 54 -7.90 -0.20 5.75
C TYR A 54 -6.94 0.09 4.58
N TRP A 55 -6.06 -0.86 4.31
CA TRP A 55 -5.23 -0.90 3.12
C TRP A 55 -5.42 -2.25 2.43
N GLY A 56 -6.00 -2.24 1.23
CA GLY A 56 -6.18 -3.46 0.45
C GLY A 56 -4.84 -3.98 -0.09
N GLY A 57 -4.67 -5.30 -0.09
CA GLY A 57 -3.47 -5.96 -0.63
C GLY A 57 -2.25 -5.95 0.29
N THR A 58 -2.37 -5.46 1.53
CA THR A 58 -1.32 -5.64 2.53
C THR A 58 -1.43 -7.02 3.18
N PRO A 59 -0.31 -7.72 3.40
CA PRO A 59 -0.32 -9.01 4.06
C PRO A 59 -0.61 -8.84 5.57
N ALA A 60 -0.97 -9.91 6.28
CA ALA A 60 -1.35 -9.81 7.70
C ALA A 60 -0.18 -9.35 8.58
N GLU A 61 1.03 -9.74 8.19
CA GLU A 61 2.29 -9.42 8.83
C GLU A 61 2.57 -7.92 8.84
N ALA A 62 2.02 -7.15 7.88
CA ALA A 62 2.12 -5.70 7.86
C ALA A 62 1.38 -5.00 9.02
N TRP A 63 0.45 -5.70 9.65
CA TRP A 63 -0.33 -5.23 10.80
C TRP A 63 0.09 -5.89 12.10
N THR A 64 1.17 -6.69 12.06
CA THR A 64 1.71 -7.40 13.21
C THR A 64 3.01 -6.73 13.63
N GLU A 65 3.21 -6.60 14.93
CA GLU A 65 4.43 -6.00 15.45
C GLU A 65 5.63 -6.93 15.20
N ALA A 66 6.76 -6.33 14.83
CA ALA A 66 7.91 -7.07 14.31
C ALA A 66 8.51 -8.04 15.33
N SER A 67 8.52 -7.69 16.62
CA SER A 67 9.07 -8.57 17.65
C SER A 67 8.28 -9.87 17.79
N PHE A 68 6.95 -9.84 17.60
CA PHE A 68 6.14 -11.07 17.56
C PHE A 68 6.54 -11.98 16.40
N LEU A 69 6.67 -11.43 15.20
CA LEU A 69 7.10 -12.21 14.03
C LEU A 69 8.51 -12.80 14.21
N GLN A 70 9.42 -12.09 14.89
CA GLN A 70 10.77 -12.56 15.16
C GLN A 70 10.84 -13.62 16.27
N SER A 71 9.84 -13.67 17.15
CA SER A 71 9.82 -14.61 18.28
C SER A 71 9.37 -16.02 17.90
N ASP A 72 8.72 -16.18 16.75
CA ASP A 72 8.20 -17.46 16.29
C ASP A 72 9.02 -17.96 15.07
N PRO A 73 9.73 -19.10 15.21
CA PRO A 73 10.56 -19.67 14.15
C PRO A 73 9.84 -19.95 12.83
N ASP A 74 8.51 -20.13 12.85
CA ASP A 74 7.74 -20.41 11.63
C ASP A 74 7.76 -19.22 10.65
N PHE A 75 8.05 -18.00 11.12
CA PHE A 75 8.18 -16.81 10.28
C PHE A 75 9.60 -16.55 9.75
N GLU A 76 10.60 -17.33 10.16
CA GLU A 76 11.99 -17.18 9.67
C GLU A 76 12.13 -17.17 8.13
N PRO A 77 11.47 -18.06 7.37
CA PRO A 77 11.51 -18.02 5.91
C PRO A 77 10.99 -16.70 5.35
N LEU A 78 9.96 -16.14 5.98
CA LEU A 78 9.35 -14.88 5.58
C LEU A 78 10.29 -13.69 5.87
N LEU A 79 10.87 -13.63 7.07
CA LEU A 79 11.78 -12.57 7.49
C LEU A 79 13.05 -12.54 6.63
N ARG A 80 13.59 -13.72 6.30
CA ARG A 80 14.74 -13.86 5.39
C ARG A 80 14.43 -13.34 4.00
N ARG A 81 13.34 -13.83 3.36
CA ARG A 81 12.92 -13.38 2.02
C ARG A 81 12.73 -11.86 2.00
N TRP A 82 12.11 -11.34 3.05
CA TRP A 82 11.89 -9.91 3.19
C TRP A 82 13.20 -9.11 3.23
N ASN A 83 14.17 -9.52 4.05
CA ASN A 83 15.47 -8.87 4.17
C ASN A 83 16.28 -8.94 2.86
N GLU A 84 16.27 -10.08 2.18
CA GLU A 84 16.92 -10.25 0.88
C GLU A 84 16.33 -9.32 -0.18
N ASN A 85 15.00 -9.21 -0.22
CA ASN A 85 14.30 -8.34 -1.16
C ASN A 85 14.58 -6.86 -0.86
N LEU A 86 14.63 -6.47 0.41
CA LEU A 86 14.98 -5.10 0.81
C LEU A 86 16.36 -4.69 0.30
N GLY A 87 17.35 -5.57 0.38
CA GLY A 87 18.71 -5.30 -0.12
C GLY A 87 18.79 -5.09 -1.63
N LYS A 88 17.81 -5.61 -2.39
CA LYS A 88 17.79 -5.55 -3.86
C LYS A 88 16.93 -4.41 -4.42
N VAL A 89 16.16 -3.71 -3.58
CA VAL A 89 15.19 -2.70 -4.04
C VAL A 89 15.83 -1.65 -4.93
N GLN A 90 16.94 -1.05 -4.51
CA GLN A 90 17.58 0.02 -5.27
C GLN A 90 18.08 -0.48 -6.64
N ALA A 91 18.76 -1.63 -6.65
CA ALA A 91 19.27 -2.23 -7.88
C ALA A 91 18.12 -2.54 -8.88
N ASN A 92 17.01 -3.09 -8.37
CA ASN A 92 15.85 -3.39 -9.20
C ASN A 92 15.19 -2.11 -9.75
N LEU A 93 15.11 -1.04 -8.95
CA LEU A 93 14.58 0.25 -9.40
C LEU A 93 15.46 0.89 -10.47
N ASP A 94 16.78 0.82 -10.31
CA ASP A 94 17.74 1.35 -11.29
C ASP A 94 17.66 0.59 -12.63
N GLU A 95 17.50 -0.74 -12.57
CA GLU A 95 17.29 -1.57 -13.75
C GLU A 95 15.95 -1.29 -14.43
N PHE A 96 14.89 -1.11 -13.65
CA PHE A 96 13.59 -0.71 -14.17
C PHE A 96 13.64 0.66 -14.84
N GLU A 97 14.30 1.65 -14.25
CA GLU A 97 14.41 2.97 -14.86
C GLU A 97 15.14 2.92 -16.22
N LYS A 98 16.21 2.12 -16.31
CA LYS A 98 16.94 1.90 -17.57
C LYS A 98 16.04 1.26 -18.64
N SER A 99 15.41 0.14 -18.31
CA SER A 99 14.54 -0.59 -19.25
C SER A 99 13.31 0.23 -19.63
N PHE A 100 12.73 0.98 -18.69
CA PHE A 100 11.59 1.86 -18.95
C PHE A 100 11.96 3.03 -19.87
N LYS A 101 13.16 3.62 -19.73
CA LYS A 101 13.66 4.65 -20.66
C LYS A 101 13.79 4.10 -22.09
N VAL A 102 14.35 2.89 -22.23
CA VAL A 102 14.48 2.21 -23.53
C VAL A 102 13.10 1.97 -24.14
N TRP A 103 12.21 1.31 -23.41
CA TRP A 103 10.85 1.02 -23.86
C TRP A 103 10.08 2.29 -24.22
N LYS A 104 10.19 3.36 -23.42
CA LYS A 104 9.51 4.63 -23.68
C LYS A 104 9.95 5.24 -25.01
N ASN A 105 11.24 5.21 -25.31
CA ASN A 105 11.77 5.73 -26.59
C ASN A 105 11.33 4.85 -27.77
N GLU A 106 11.33 3.53 -27.61
CA GLU A 106 10.87 2.59 -28.64
C GLU A 106 9.35 2.71 -28.90
N SER A 107 8.56 2.94 -27.85
CA SER A 107 7.12 3.12 -27.92
C SER A 107 6.73 4.37 -28.71
N ILE A 108 7.41 5.49 -28.45
CA ILE A 108 7.22 6.74 -29.21
C ILE A 108 7.54 6.52 -30.69
N LYS A 109 8.60 5.76 -30.99
CA LYS A 109 8.97 5.42 -32.37
C LYS A 109 7.92 4.52 -33.04
N ALA A 110 7.44 3.50 -32.33
CA ALA A 110 6.41 2.59 -32.84
C ALA A 110 5.08 3.33 -33.14
N GLU A 111 4.68 4.24 -32.24
CA GLU A 111 3.49 5.09 -32.41
C GLU A 111 3.61 5.99 -33.65
N ASN A 112 4.75 6.65 -33.83
CA ASN A 112 5.01 7.48 -35.01
C ASN A 112 5.02 6.69 -36.34
N GLU A 113 5.32 5.39 -36.27
CA GLU A 113 5.39 4.50 -37.43
C GLU A 113 4.11 3.65 -37.61
N GLY A 114 3.08 3.87 -36.79
CA GLY A 114 1.82 3.12 -36.85
C GLY A 114 1.94 1.63 -36.49
N ARG A 115 3.02 1.25 -35.80
CA ARG A 115 3.29 -0.13 -35.34
C ARG A 115 2.74 -0.31 -33.92
N PRO A 116 2.30 -1.53 -33.55
CA PRO A 116 1.83 -1.78 -32.19
C PRO A 116 2.95 -1.57 -31.17
N VAL A 117 2.62 -0.91 -30.06
CA VAL A 117 3.53 -0.70 -28.93
C VAL A 117 3.61 -1.99 -28.10
N GLY A 118 4.83 -2.44 -27.80
CA GLY A 118 5.05 -3.62 -26.94
C GLY A 118 4.73 -3.36 -25.47
N ASP A 119 4.62 -4.42 -24.68
CA ASP A 119 4.31 -4.29 -23.25
C ASP A 119 5.40 -3.52 -22.48
N PRO A 120 5.03 -2.65 -21.53
CA PRO A 120 6.00 -1.97 -20.68
C PRO A 120 6.74 -2.95 -19.77
N PRO A 121 7.99 -2.64 -19.38
CA PRO A 121 8.69 -3.37 -18.35
C PRO A 121 7.85 -3.49 -17.07
N LYS A 122 7.91 -4.64 -16.41
CA LYS A 122 7.21 -4.84 -15.14
C LYS A 122 7.87 -4.02 -14.04
N MET A 123 7.03 -3.33 -13.27
CA MET A 123 7.49 -2.60 -12.10
C MET A 123 8.07 -3.58 -11.07
N PRO A 124 9.27 -3.34 -10.52
CA PRO A 124 9.82 -4.17 -9.47
C PRO A 124 8.91 -4.23 -8.24
N GLU A 125 8.90 -5.39 -7.59
CA GLU A 125 8.27 -5.51 -6.27
C GLU A 125 9.07 -4.67 -5.26
N ASP A 126 8.40 -3.70 -4.65
CA ASP A 126 8.93 -2.99 -3.51
C ASP A 126 8.39 -3.67 -2.23
N PRO A 127 9.20 -4.47 -1.52
CA PRO A 127 8.77 -5.11 -0.28
C PRO A 127 8.27 -4.09 0.73
N ARG A 128 8.75 -2.83 0.73
CA ARG A 128 8.25 -1.80 1.65
C ARG A 128 6.75 -1.48 1.47
N ARG A 129 6.14 -1.84 0.34
CA ARG A 129 4.68 -1.76 0.13
C ARG A 129 3.91 -2.79 0.95
N SER A 130 4.54 -3.92 1.29
CA SER A 130 3.96 -4.99 2.09
C SER A 130 4.46 -4.98 3.54
N LEU A 131 4.88 -3.84 4.09
CA LEU A 131 5.04 -3.47 5.52
C LEU A 131 5.42 -4.51 6.61
N ILE A 132 6.05 -5.66 6.33
CA ILE A 132 6.32 -6.68 7.35
C ILE A 132 7.30 -6.18 8.41
N VAL A 133 8.45 -5.58 8.05
CA VAL A 133 9.38 -4.96 9.03
C VAL A 133 10.29 -3.99 8.28
N GLN A 134 10.50 -2.74 8.69
CA GLN A 134 11.68 -2.01 8.19
C GLN A 134 12.87 -2.29 9.11
N PRO A 135 14.06 -2.60 8.59
CA PRO A 135 15.25 -2.64 9.42
C PRO A 135 15.38 -1.25 10.07
N VAL A 136 15.64 -1.25 11.37
CA VAL A 136 15.97 -0.04 12.11
C VAL A 136 17.19 0.55 11.42
N SER A 137 16.99 1.60 10.62
CA SER A 137 18.09 2.42 10.10
C SER A 137 18.67 3.17 11.29
N THR A 138 19.52 2.51 12.06
CA THR A 138 20.67 3.17 12.68
C THR A 138 21.68 3.38 11.56
N MET A 139 21.62 4.54 10.92
CA MET A 139 22.83 5.15 10.37
C MET A 139 22.95 6.56 10.97
N PRO A 140 24.19 6.97 11.29
CA PRO A 140 24.53 8.07 12.19
C PRO A 140 24.11 9.46 11.69
#